data_AF-A0AAW1HVT6-F1
#
_entry.id   AF-A0AAW1HVT6-F1
#
_cell.length_a   1.000
_cell.length_b   1.000
_cell.length_c   1.000
_cell.angle_alpha   90.00
_cell.angle_beta   90.00
_cell.angle_gamma   90.00
#
_symmetry.space_group_name_H-M   'P 1'
#
loop_
_entity.id
_entity.type
_entity.pdbx_description
1 polymer ?
#
loop_
_entity_poly.entity_id
_entity_poly.type
_entity_poly.pdbx_seq_one_letter_code
_entity_poly.pdbx_strand_id
1 'polypeptide(L)'
;MKALKTVPIQVTSKNLPIVIPVVQSDSGRSIEFVISDMAIPAEATAVLYVLKKDLNKGLINCAINNNTVTVNLTTDTLAVAGIVRCQIKVISGDDVVTTFEFALDVQGSIFDDSAAESGNEFSALIEALQKVNNLVSGVKGDAESNYRTGQINLTPANLGAAPISHASAATTYGIGTTANYGHCMTINNLTATAHENGKALGAYQGAVLKESIDALQASLNALPKFISGTVVLTISGTAGVLFTLAQLRTMFGTTEFGTNNITTVIANGDGDASSAPIMQQPDYGVMEYGLGLAQHTGR
;
A
#
# COMPACT_ATOMS: atom_id res chain seq x y z
N MET A 1 -46.07 47.11 -0.92
CA MET A 1 -46.92 48.11 -0.23
C MET A 1 -46.10 48.68 0.92
N LYS A 2 -46.15 49.99 1.21
CA LYS A 2 -45.47 50.57 2.37
C LYS A 2 -46.46 51.28 3.28
N ALA A 3 -46.52 50.86 4.55
CA ALA A 3 -47.26 51.58 5.59
C ALA A 3 -46.34 52.68 6.14
N LEU A 4 -46.70 53.94 5.88
CA LEU A 4 -45.89 55.11 6.22
C LEU A 4 -46.52 55.89 7.37
N LYS A 5 -45.71 56.27 8.35
CA LYS A 5 -46.11 57.17 9.44
C LYS A 5 -45.12 58.32 9.58
N THR A 6 -45.61 59.55 9.64
CA THR A 6 -44.79 60.74 9.90
C THR A 6 -44.86 61.12 11.38
N VAL A 7 -43.71 61.42 11.98
CA VAL A 7 -43.55 61.73 13.40
C VAL A 7 -42.60 62.93 13.56
N PRO A 8 -43.04 64.04 14.17
CA PRO A 8 -42.12 65.14 14.49
C PRO A 8 -41.22 64.76 15.66
N ILE A 9 -39.94 65.10 15.58
CA ILE A 9 -38.96 64.90 16.66
C ILE A 9 -38.10 66.14 16.85
N GLN A 10 -37.59 66.31 18.08
CA GLN A 10 -36.72 67.41 18.46
C GLN A 10 -35.37 66.88 18.94
N VAL A 11 -34.30 67.64 18.67
CA VAL A 11 -32.92 67.32 19.08
C VAL A 11 -32.37 68.26 20.16
N THR A 12 -32.97 69.44 20.32
CA THR A 12 -32.55 70.47 21.29
C THR A 12 -33.35 70.44 22.60
N SER A 13 -34.60 69.99 22.54
CA SER A 13 -35.52 69.94 23.68
C SER A 13 -36.17 68.57 23.80
N LYS A 14 -36.23 68.04 25.03
CA LYS A 14 -36.85 66.73 25.30
C LYS A 14 -38.35 66.89 25.56
N ASN A 15 -39.16 66.41 24.62
CA ASN A 15 -40.61 66.32 24.79
C ASN A 15 -41.03 65.05 25.54
N LEU A 16 -42.35 64.88 25.69
CA LEU A 16 -42.93 63.63 26.19
C LEU A 16 -42.41 62.41 25.39
N PRO A 17 -42.24 61.25 26.05
CA PRO A 17 -41.78 60.04 25.38
C PRO A 17 -42.63 59.69 24.15
N ILE A 18 -41.99 59.60 22.99
CA ILE A 18 -42.65 59.20 21.75
C ILE A 18 -42.64 57.67 21.69
N VAL A 19 -43.82 57.06 21.56
CA VAL A 19 -44.00 55.61 21.40
C VAL A 19 -44.79 55.37 20.11
N ILE A 20 -44.24 54.55 19.21
CA ILE A 20 -44.82 54.28 17.89
C ILE A 20 -45.22 52.80 17.82
N PRO A 21 -46.52 52.48 17.74
CA PRO A 21 -46.95 51.09 17.63
C PRO A 21 -46.64 50.53 16.24
N VAL A 22 -46.03 49.35 16.22
CA VAL A 22 -45.67 48.59 15.01
C VAL A 22 -45.99 47.12 15.23
N VAL A 23 -46.11 46.33 14.16
CA VAL A 23 -46.45 44.91 14.26
C VAL A 23 -45.21 44.06 13.98
N GLN A 24 -45.02 43.01 14.77
CA GLN A 24 -43.93 42.06 14.66
C GLN A 24 -43.87 41.47 13.25
N SER A 25 -42.66 41.24 12.73
CA SER A 25 -42.40 40.60 11.43
C SER A 25 -42.86 41.34 10.16
N ASP A 26 -43.46 42.54 10.27
CA ASP A 26 -43.83 43.33 9.10
C ASP A 26 -42.59 43.78 8.30
N SER A 27 -42.57 43.53 6.99
CA SER A 27 -41.49 43.93 6.07
C SER A 27 -41.73 45.25 5.33
N GLY A 28 -42.95 45.79 5.44
CA GLY A 28 -43.42 46.96 4.68
C GLY A 28 -43.59 48.24 5.49
N ARG A 29 -43.09 48.34 6.73
CA ARG A 29 -43.26 49.54 7.57
C ARG A 29 -42.13 50.55 7.39
N SER A 30 -42.50 51.81 7.17
CA SER A 30 -41.57 52.94 7.11
C SER A 30 -42.05 54.06 8.03
N ILE A 31 -41.12 54.78 8.64
CA ILE A 31 -41.40 55.94 9.48
C ILE A 31 -40.58 57.12 8.99
N GLU A 32 -41.22 58.27 8.87
CA GLU A 32 -40.60 59.55 8.54
C GLU A 32 -40.51 60.41 9.79
N PHE A 33 -39.28 60.68 10.23
CA PHE A 33 -39.01 61.56 11.35
C PHE A 33 -38.68 62.96 10.86
N VAL A 34 -39.54 63.92 11.18
CA VAL A 34 -39.33 65.32 10.82
C VAL A 34 -38.61 66.00 11.97
N ILE A 35 -37.33 66.34 11.79
CA ILE A 35 -36.59 67.11 12.80
C ILE A 35 -37.15 68.53 12.78
N SER A 36 -37.64 69.03 13.91
CA SER A 36 -38.44 70.27 13.92
C SER A 36 -37.67 71.51 14.40
N ASP A 37 -36.55 71.31 15.09
CA ASP A 37 -35.78 72.35 15.81
C ASP A 37 -34.33 72.47 15.34
N MET A 38 -33.99 71.80 14.25
CA MET A 38 -32.67 71.87 13.60
C MET A 38 -32.85 71.67 12.09
N ALA A 39 -32.15 72.46 11.27
CA ALA A 39 -32.05 72.22 9.84
C ALA A 39 -30.98 71.13 9.59
N ILE A 40 -31.35 70.06 8.89
CA ILE A 40 -30.42 69.00 8.49
C ILE A 40 -29.53 69.56 7.36
N PRO A 41 -28.20 69.56 7.51
CA PRO A 41 -27.30 70.03 6.45
C PRO A 41 -27.41 69.19 5.18
N ALA A 42 -27.13 69.80 4.03
CA ALA A 42 -26.96 69.07 2.78
C ALA A 42 -25.83 68.03 2.91
N GLU A 43 -25.96 66.89 2.23
CA GLU A 43 -25.03 65.75 2.29
C GLU A 43 -24.89 65.08 3.67
N ALA A 44 -25.74 65.40 4.65
CA ALA A 44 -25.78 64.68 5.92
C ALA A 44 -26.22 63.21 5.72
N THR A 45 -25.72 62.33 6.58
CA THR A 45 -26.16 60.94 6.66
C THR A 45 -26.90 60.69 7.98
N ALA A 46 -27.82 59.72 7.99
CA ALA A 46 -28.58 59.39 9.18
C ALA A 46 -28.59 57.87 9.41
N VAL A 47 -28.43 57.49 10.68
CA VAL A 47 -28.47 56.08 11.13
C VAL A 47 -29.38 55.98 12.34
N LEU A 48 -30.32 55.04 12.28
CA LEU A 48 -31.12 54.64 13.43
C LEU A 48 -30.35 53.60 14.24
N TYR A 49 -30.09 53.90 15.50
CA TYR A 49 -29.66 52.94 16.50
C TYR A 49 -30.90 52.30 17.13
N VAL A 50 -30.88 50.98 17.20
CA VAL A 50 -31.96 50.16 17.73
C VAL A 50 -31.42 49.31 18.89
N LEU A 51 -32.14 49.30 20.01
CA LEU A 51 -31.92 48.38 21.12
C LEU A 51 -33.20 47.62 21.38
N LYS A 52 -33.22 46.35 20.96
CA LYS A 52 -34.37 45.45 21.07
C LYS A 52 -34.57 44.98 22.52
N LYS A 53 -35.73 44.36 22.78
CA LYS A 53 -36.10 43.82 24.09
C LYS A 53 -35.15 42.73 24.59
N ASP A 54 -34.63 41.91 23.67
CA ASP A 54 -33.64 40.85 23.91
C ASP A 54 -32.21 41.37 24.10
N LEU A 55 -32.03 42.70 24.16
CA LEU A 55 -30.76 43.42 24.27
C LEU A 55 -29.89 43.39 23.01
N ASN A 56 -30.38 42.80 21.90
CA ASN A 56 -29.68 42.89 20.62
C ASN A 56 -29.74 44.30 20.06
N LYS A 57 -28.60 44.74 19.50
CA LYS A 57 -28.44 46.08 18.91
C LYS A 57 -28.52 45.98 17.40
N GLY A 58 -29.21 46.94 16.78
CA GLY A 58 -29.33 47.07 15.33
C GLY A 58 -28.92 48.46 14.85
N LEU A 59 -28.50 48.54 13.59
CA LEU A 59 -28.27 49.80 12.89
C LEU A 59 -29.03 49.77 11.57
N ILE A 60 -29.78 50.83 11.29
CA ILE A 60 -30.48 51.01 10.02
C ILE A 60 -30.02 52.31 9.38
N ASN A 61 -29.47 52.21 8.18
CA ASN A 61 -29.18 53.38 7.36
C ASN A 61 -30.49 54.04 6.93
N CYS A 62 -30.58 55.34 7.13
CA CYS A 62 -31.77 56.12 6.87
C CYS A 62 -31.58 57.00 5.64
N ALA A 63 -32.64 57.22 4.88
CA ALA A 63 -32.64 58.20 3.81
C ALA A 63 -32.99 59.58 4.38
N ILE A 64 -32.39 60.64 3.86
CA ILE A 64 -32.73 62.03 4.22
C ILE A 64 -33.34 62.70 3.01
N ASN A 65 -34.46 63.38 3.22
CA ASN A 65 -35.06 64.29 2.24
C ASN A 65 -35.47 65.57 2.96
N ASN A 66 -34.85 66.69 2.60
CA ASN A 66 -34.97 67.96 3.31
C ASN A 66 -34.71 67.79 4.81
N ASN A 67 -35.72 68.05 5.64
CA ASN A 67 -35.65 67.93 7.10
C ASN A 67 -36.25 66.63 7.66
N THR A 68 -36.45 65.64 6.78
CA THR A 68 -37.11 64.38 7.10
C THR A 68 -36.14 63.22 6.97
N VAL A 69 -36.03 62.41 8.02
CA VAL A 69 -35.28 61.16 8.05
C VAL A 69 -36.26 60.00 7.86
N THR A 70 -36.15 59.28 6.74
CA THR A 70 -36.96 58.11 6.44
C THR A 70 -36.25 56.84 6.91
N VAL A 71 -36.88 56.14 7.85
CA VAL A 71 -36.48 54.83 8.36
C VAL A 71 -37.33 53.76 7.70
N ASN A 72 -36.70 52.80 7.02
CA ASN A 72 -37.37 51.56 6.61
C ASN A 72 -37.13 50.52 7.70
N LEU A 73 -38.18 50.11 8.40
CA LEU A 73 -38.07 49.10 9.45
C LEU A 73 -37.82 47.74 8.80
N THR A 74 -36.94 46.95 9.41
CA THR A 74 -36.60 45.60 8.94
C THR A 74 -37.35 44.56 9.76
N THR A 75 -37.58 43.39 9.17
CA THR A 75 -38.14 42.23 9.88
C THR A 75 -37.30 41.88 11.10
N ASP A 76 -35.98 42.02 11.01
CA ASP A 76 -35.06 41.86 12.13
C ASP A 76 -35.33 42.88 13.26
N THR A 77 -35.51 44.17 12.94
CA THR A 77 -35.84 45.21 13.94
C THR A 77 -37.14 44.91 14.67
N LEU A 78 -38.10 44.29 13.97
CA LEU A 78 -39.43 43.96 14.46
C LEU A 78 -39.56 42.48 14.85
N ALA A 79 -38.45 41.76 15.03
CA ALA A 79 -38.47 40.31 15.23
C ALA A 79 -38.98 39.88 16.62
N VAL A 80 -38.85 40.73 17.64
CA VAL A 80 -39.19 40.41 19.03
C VAL A 80 -40.24 41.38 19.54
N ALA A 81 -41.40 40.86 19.96
CA ALA A 81 -42.47 41.66 20.53
C ALA A 81 -42.08 42.38 21.85
N GLY A 82 -42.45 43.65 21.95
CA GLY A 82 -42.24 44.55 23.09
C GLY A 82 -41.54 45.85 22.72
N ILE A 83 -41.02 46.53 23.74
CA ILE A 83 -40.43 47.87 23.59
C ILE A 83 -39.03 47.78 22.98
N VAL A 84 -38.87 48.44 21.83
CA VAL A 84 -37.60 48.65 21.16
C VAL A 84 -37.20 50.12 21.33
N ARG A 85 -36.05 50.37 21.95
CA ARG A 85 -35.55 51.72 22.20
C ARG A 85 -34.70 52.19 21.03
N CYS A 86 -34.91 53.43 20.61
CA CYS A 86 -34.38 53.95 19.37
C CYS A 86 -33.80 55.36 19.54
N GLN A 87 -32.74 55.64 18.79
CA GLN A 87 -32.20 57.00 18.61
C GLN A 87 -31.75 57.17 17.16
N ILE A 88 -31.99 58.34 16.59
CA ILE A 88 -31.48 58.69 15.26
C ILE A 88 -30.23 59.54 15.45
N LYS A 89 -29.15 59.13 14.81
CA LYS A 89 -27.91 59.90 14.72
C LYS A 89 -27.83 60.51 13.32
N VAL A 90 -27.71 61.83 13.26
CA VAL A 90 -27.44 62.62 12.05
C VAL A 90 -25.98 63.03 12.07
N ILE A 91 -25.28 62.85 10.95
CA ILE A 91 -23.84 63.06 10.82
C ILE A 91 -23.60 63.95 9.60
N SER A 92 -22.84 65.03 9.76
CA SER A 92 -22.41 65.92 8.67
C SER A 92 -20.94 66.28 8.87
N GLY A 93 -20.05 65.75 8.03
CA GLY A 93 -18.61 65.85 8.27
C GLY A 93 -18.21 65.24 9.62
N ASP A 94 -17.63 66.06 10.48
CA ASP A 94 -17.22 65.68 11.85
C ASP A 94 -18.31 65.92 12.91
N ASP A 95 -19.37 66.65 12.55
CA ASP A 95 -20.45 67.00 13.47
C ASP A 95 -21.48 65.87 13.58
N VAL A 96 -21.86 65.55 14.81
CA VAL A 96 -22.82 64.48 15.13
C VAL A 96 -23.89 65.00 16.06
N VAL A 97 -25.16 64.87 15.64
CA VAL A 97 -26.34 65.19 16.47
C VAL A 97 -27.18 63.93 16.63
N THR A 98 -27.56 63.60 17.86
CA THR A 98 -28.37 62.41 18.16
C THR A 98 -29.68 62.83 18.82
N THR A 99 -30.80 62.22 18.42
CA THR A 99 -32.10 62.48 19.02
C THR A 99 -32.17 61.96 20.46
N PHE A 100 -33.11 62.51 21.24
CA PHE A 100 -33.54 61.84 22.46
C PHE A 100 -34.13 60.45 22.16
N GLU A 101 -34.14 59.58 23.16
CA GLU A 101 -34.70 58.24 23.06
C GLU A 101 -36.21 58.29 22.75
N PHE A 102 -36.62 57.53 21.75
CA PHE A 102 -38.01 57.19 21.45
C PHE A 102 -38.17 55.67 21.38
N ALA A 103 -39.40 55.19 21.41
CA ALA A 103 -39.68 53.76 21.41
C ALA A 103 -40.54 53.34 20.21
N LEU A 104 -40.24 52.15 19.69
CA LEU A 104 -41.19 51.38 18.90
C LEU A 104 -41.83 50.36 19.84
N ASP A 105 -43.15 50.31 19.88
CA ASP A 105 -43.90 49.32 20.63
C ASP A 105 -44.33 48.20 19.68
N VAL A 106 -43.49 47.16 19.59
CA VAL A 106 -43.68 46.03 18.67
C VAL A 106 -44.76 45.12 19.25
N GLN A 107 -45.96 45.24 18.70
CA GLN A 107 -47.09 44.36 19.03
C GLN A 107 -46.85 42.99 18.44
N GLY A 108 -47.11 41.94 19.23
CA GLY A 108 -47.06 40.57 18.74
C GLY A 108 -48.00 40.38 17.54
N SER A 109 -47.51 39.72 16.51
CA SER A 109 -48.35 39.33 15.39
C SER A 109 -49.32 38.23 15.84
N ILE A 110 -50.59 38.34 15.45
CA ILE A 110 -51.56 37.24 15.60
C ILE A 110 -51.51 36.26 14.43
N PHE A 111 -50.79 36.63 13.35
CA PHE A 111 -50.45 35.71 12.27
C PHE A 111 -49.25 34.88 12.72
N ASP A 112 -49.49 33.60 12.93
CA ASP A 112 -48.51 32.63 13.40
C ASP A 112 -47.78 32.00 12.21
N ASP A 113 -46.74 32.68 11.71
CA ASP A 113 -45.84 32.12 10.69
C ASP A 113 -44.95 31.01 11.28
N SER A 114 -44.78 31.00 12.61
CA SER A 114 -44.00 30.01 13.36
C SER A 114 -44.67 28.63 13.42
N ALA A 115 -46.00 28.56 13.27
CA ALA A 115 -46.72 27.29 13.12
C ALA A 115 -46.35 26.55 11.83
N ALA A 116 -46.01 27.27 10.75
CA ALA A 116 -45.58 26.67 9.49
C ALA A 116 -44.06 26.37 9.46
N GLU A 117 -43.24 27.22 10.08
CA GLU A 117 -41.78 27.06 10.11
C GLU A 117 -41.30 25.95 11.07
N SER A 118 -41.91 25.77 12.23
CA SER A 118 -41.46 24.73 13.17
C SER A 118 -41.56 23.30 12.62
N GLY A 119 -42.52 23.04 11.73
CA GLY A 119 -42.70 21.74 11.09
C GLY A 119 -41.64 21.43 10.02
N ASN A 120 -41.26 22.41 9.21
CA ASN A 120 -40.30 22.21 8.14
C ASN A 120 -38.85 22.15 8.68
N GLU A 121 -38.51 22.94 9.69
CA GLU A 121 -37.19 22.94 10.32
C GLU A 121 -36.97 21.67 11.15
N PHE A 122 -37.98 21.22 11.89
CA PHE A 122 -37.91 19.96 12.65
C PHE A 122 -37.80 18.75 11.71
N SER A 123 -38.55 18.75 10.59
CA SER A 123 -38.43 17.71 9.56
C SER A 123 -37.07 17.72 8.88
N ALA A 124 -36.53 18.89 8.54
CA ALA A 124 -35.20 19.03 7.94
C ALA A 124 -34.09 18.55 8.89
N LEU A 125 -34.22 18.82 10.19
CA LEU A 125 -33.29 18.31 11.20
C LEU A 125 -33.38 16.78 11.33
N ILE A 126 -34.59 16.21 11.34
CA ILE A 126 -34.78 14.75 11.34
C ILE A 126 -34.14 14.12 10.11
N GLU A 127 -34.38 14.68 8.91
CA GLU A 127 -33.78 14.19 7.67
C GLU A 127 -32.25 14.30 7.68
N ALA A 128 -31.70 15.40 8.21
CA ALA A 128 -30.26 15.59 8.33
C ALA A 128 -29.64 14.55 9.29
N LEU A 129 -30.27 14.31 10.45
CA LEU A 129 -29.81 13.29 11.41
C LEU A 129 -29.91 11.87 10.83
N GLN A 130 -30.97 11.56 10.07
CA GLN A 130 -31.10 10.29 9.37
C GLN A 130 -30.00 10.10 8.30
N LYS A 131 -29.63 11.16 7.57
CA LYS A 131 -28.53 11.13 6.61
C LYS A 131 -27.17 10.89 7.28
N VAL A 132 -26.93 11.50 8.44
CA VAL A 132 -25.70 11.28 9.23
C VAL A 132 -25.58 9.82 9.67
N ASN A 133 -26.68 9.18 10.07
CA ASN A 133 -26.67 7.78 10.51
C ASN A 133 -26.39 6.78 9.35
N ASN A 134 -26.42 7.24 8.10
CA ASN A 134 -26.25 6.42 6.89
C ASN A 134 -25.00 6.79 6.07
N LEU A 135 -24.04 7.54 6.62
CA LEU A 135 -22.85 8.00 5.89
C LEU A 135 -21.98 6.86 5.36
N VAL A 136 -22.01 5.69 6.00
CA VAL A 136 -21.44 4.45 5.45
C VAL A 136 -22.61 3.55 5.03
N SER A 137 -22.95 3.57 3.75
CA SER A 137 -24.01 2.72 3.19
C SER A 137 -23.63 1.22 3.17
N GLY A 138 -22.33 0.91 3.27
CA GLY A 138 -21.84 -0.43 3.55
C GLY A 138 -20.33 -0.56 3.37
N VAL A 139 -19.77 -1.65 3.90
CA VAL A 139 -18.37 -2.06 3.71
C VAL A 139 -18.38 -3.42 3.01
N LYS A 140 -17.52 -3.61 2.01
CA LYS A 140 -17.41 -4.85 1.24
C LYS A 140 -15.94 -5.17 0.97
N GLY A 141 -15.53 -6.40 1.23
CA GLY A 141 -14.23 -6.92 0.80
C GLY A 141 -14.24 -7.46 -0.64
N ASP A 142 -13.08 -7.57 -1.28
CA ASP A 142 -12.94 -8.03 -2.68
C ASP A 142 -13.54 -9.43 -2.94
N ALA A 143 -13.54 -10.30 -1.93
CA ALA A 143 -14.10 -11.66 -2.01
C ALA A 143 -15.61 -11.74 -1.73
N GLU A 144 -16.24 -10.68 -1.24
CA GLU A 144 -17.66 -10.69 -0.88
C GLU A 144 -18.53 -10.41 -2.11
N SER A 145 -19.78 -10.87 -2.13
CA SER A 145 -20.74 -10.52 -3.20
C SER A 145 -21.66 -9.37 -2.80
N ASN A 146 -21.97 -9.24 -1.50
CA ASN A 146 -22.91 -8.27 -0.94
C ASN A 146 -22.21 -7.31 0.03
N TYR A 147 -22.74 -6.09 0.17
CA TYR A 147 -22.27 -5.12 1.16
C TYR A 147 -22.74 -5.50 2.57
N ARG A 148 -21.85 -5.36 3.54
CA ARG A 148 -22.21 -5.41 4.97
C ARG A 148 -22.68 -4.01 5.38
N THR A 149 -23.71 -3.91 6.21
CA THR A 149 -24.26 -2.64 6.69
C THR A 149 -24.37 -2.64 8.22
N GLY A 150 -24.48 -1.47 8.84
CA GLY A 150 -24.63 -1.32 10.30
C GLY A 150 -23.32 -1.50 11.10
N GLN A 151 -23.41 -2.11 12.29
CA GLN A 151 -22.23 -2.40 13.11
C GLN A 151 -21.45 -3.59 12.55
N ILE A 152 -20.28 -3.32 11.98
CA ILE A 152 -19.46 -4.28 11.25
C ILE A 152 -18.20 -4.57 12.06
N ASN A 153 -18.12 -5.77 12.65
CA ASN A 153 -16.84 -6.27 13.16
C ASN A 153 -15.94 -6.69 11.99
N LEU A 154 -14.76 -6.10 11.89
CA LEU A 154 -13.75 -6.44 10.89
C LEU A 154 -12.71 -7.36 11.51
N THR A 155 -12.70 -8.63 11.06
CA THR A 155 -11.61 -9.57 11.35
C THR A 155 -10.82 -9.83 10.06
N PRO A 156 -9.56 -10.34 10.13
CA PRO A 156 -8.80 -10.69 8.93
C PRO A 156 -9.54 -11.63 7.97
N ALA A 157 -10.40 -12.52 8.49
CA ALA A 157 -11.24 -13.40 7.68
C ALA A 157 -12.29 -12.66 6.85
N ASN A 158 -12.73 -11.48 7.28
CA ASN A 158 -13.76 -10.67 6.60
C ASN A 158 -13.19 -9.71 5.55
N LEU A 159 -11.87 -9.55 5.46
CA LEU A 159 -11.23 -8.59 4.56
C LEU A 159 -10.41 -9.26 3.45
N GLY A 160 -10.38 -10.60 3.38
CA GLY A 160 -9.49 -11.31 2.46
C GLY A 160 -8.01 -11.05 2.73
N ALA A 161 -7.68 -10.56 3.93
CA ALA A 161 -6.31 -10.31 4.34
C ALA A 161 -5.55 -11.64 4.44
N ALA A 162 -4.31 -11.67 3.95
CA ALA A 162 -3.44 -12.82 4.10
C ALA A 162 -3.21 -13.12 5.60
N PRO A 163 -3.33 -14.39 6.04
CA PRO A 163 -3.01 -14.80 7.40
C PRO A 163 -1.63 -14.33 7.87
N ILE A 164 -1.51 -13.93 9.15
CA ILE A 164 -0.23 -13.55 9.79
C ILE A 164 0.80 -14.70 9.71
N SER A 165 0.33 -15.94 9.63
CA SER A 165 1.17 -17.11 9.39
C SER A 165 0.43 -18.10 8.47
N HIS A 166 1.07 -18.48 7.36
CA HIS A 166 0.57 -19.49 6.43
C HIS A 166 1.14 -20.87 6.78
N ALA A 167 0.55 -21.54 7.78
CA ALA A 167 0.80 -22.95 8.05
C ALA A 167 -0.21 -23.84 7.31
N SER A 168 -0.24 -23.74 5.97
CA SER A 168 -1.19 -24.49 5.14
C SER A 168 -0.48 -25.12 3.95
N ALA A 169 -0.82 -26.38 3.66
CA ALA A 169 -0.42 -27.08 2.43
C ALA A 169 -1.33 -26.75 1.24
N ALA A 170 -2.36 -25.92 1.42
CA ALA A 170 -3.29 -25.55 0.38
C ALA A 170 -2.69 -24.50 -0.57
N THR A 171 -3.03 -24.61 -1.86
CA THR A 171 -2.59 -23.69 -2.92
C THR A 171 -3.49 -22.46 -3.08
N THR A 172 -4.34 -22.19 -2.08
CA THR A 172 -5.44 -21.21 -2.10
C THR A 172 -5.02 -19.80 -2.52
N TYR A 173 -3.76 -19.42 -2.28
CA TYR A 173 -3.22 -18.09 -2.58
C TYR A 173 -2.25 -18.09 -3.79
N GLY A 174 -2.29 -19.15 -4.60
CA GLY A 174 -1.41 -19.33 -5.75
C GLY A 174 -0.05 -19.93 -5.37
N ILE A 175 0.46 -20.81 -6.23
CA ILE A 175 1.80 -21.41 -6.10
C ILE A 175 2.83 -20.55 -6.81
N GLY A 176 4.01 -20.43 -6.22
CA GLY A 176 5.16 -19.82 -6.88
C GLY A 176 5.57 -20.63 -8.10
N THR A 177 5.68 -19.96 -9.24
CA THR A 177 6.19 -20.53 -10.50
C THR A 177 7.30 -19.62 -11.05
N THR A 178 7.86 -19.98 -12.20
CA THR A 178 8.82 -19.13 -12.91
C THR A 178 8.21 -17.86 -13.52
N ALA A 179 6.87 -17.81 -13.66
CA ALA A 179 6.14 -16.67 -14.20
C ALA A 179 5.38 -15.87 -13.12
N ASN A 180 4.95 -16.53 -12.06
CA ASN A 180 4.08 -15.95 -11.03
C ASN A 180 4.73 -16.04 -9.64
N TYR A 181 4.84 -14.90 -8.97
CA TYR A 181 5.36 -14.80 -7.60
C TYR A 181 4.25 -15.20 -6.61
N GLY A 182 4.25 -16.47 -6.17
CA GLY A 182 3.27 -17.05 -5.26
C GLY A 182 3.92 -17.82 -4.10
N HIS A 183 3.14 -18.60 -3.34
CA HIS A 183 3.66 -19.34 -2.19
C HIS A 183 4.65 -20.43 -2.58
N CYS A 184 5.73 -20.54 -1.79
CA CYS A 184 6.72 -21.61 -1.91
C CYS A 184 6.94 -22.26 -0.54
N MET A 185 6.90 -23.60 -0.48
CA MET A 185 7.20 -24.38 0.71
C MET A 185 8.61 -24.97 0.63
N THR A 186 9.34 -24.93 1.74
CA THR A 186 10.63 -25.62 1.83
C THR A 186 10.42 -27.12 1.99
N ILE A 187 11.18 -27.91 1.23
CA ILE A 187 11.13 -29.37 1.26
C ILE A 187 12.49 -29.97 1.60
N ASN A 188 12.42 -31.15 2.23
CA ASN A 188 13.58 -31.96 2.60
C ASN A 188 13.57 -33.28 1.83
N ASN A 189 13.56 -33.21 0.50
CA ASN A 189 13.49 -34.39 -0.37
C ASN A 189 14.44 -34.25 -1.57
N LEU A 190 15.54 -35.00 -1.57
CA LEU A 190 16.50 -35.08 -2.69
C LEU A 190 16.17 -36.19 -3.68
N THR A 191 15.10 -36.96 -3.48
CA THR A 191 14.69 -38.05 -4.36
C THR A 191 13.54 -37.65 -5.29
N ALA A 192 13.26 -36.35 -5.43
CA ALA A 192 12.25 -35.87 -6.36
C ALA A 192 12.66 -36.19 -7.81
N THR A 193 11.79 -36.88 -8.55
CA THR A 193 12.08 -37.30 -9.93
C THR A 193 11.74 -36.23 -10.97
N ALA A 194 11.08 -35.14 -10.56
CA ALA A 194 10.70 -34.02 -11.42
C ALA A 194 10.58 -32.73 -10.61
N HIS A 195 10.67 -31.59 -11.31
CA HIS A 195 10.41 -30.28 -10.75
C HIS A 195 8.91 -30.09 -10.45
N GLU A 196 8.60 -29.53 -9.30
CA GLU A 196 7.23 -29.19 -8.89
C GLU A 196 7.15 -27.71 -8.48
N ASN A 197 6.19 -26.99 -9.05
CA ASN A 197 5.92 -25.59 -8.71
C ASN A 197 5.56 -25.44 -7.23
N GLY A 198 5.97 -24.35 -6.61
CA GLY A 198 5.69 -24.06 -5.19
C GLY A 198 6.53 -24.85 -4.19
N LYS A 199 7.56 -25.59 -4.63
CA LYS A 199 8.52 -26.27 -3.74
C LYS A 199 9.93 -25.71 -3.92
N ALA A 200 10.62 -25.43 -2.82
CA ALA A 200 12.03 -25.05 -2.79
C ALA A 200 12.83 -25.97 -1.87
N LEU A 201 14.09 -26.24 -2.22
CA LEU A 201 14.99 -26.99 -1.35
C LEU A 201 15.28 -26.20 -0.06
N GLY A 202 15.13 -26.86 1.08
CA GLY A 202 15.53 -26.29 2.36
C GLY A 202 17.06 -26.24 2.51
N ALA A 203 17.55 -25.34 3.37
CA ALA A 203 18.98 -25.23 3.67
C ALA A 203 19.60 -26.55 4.17
N TYR A 204 18.82 -27.38 4.87
CA TYR A 204 19.23 -28.70 5.32
C TYR A 204 19.66 -29.62 4.15
N GLN A 205 18.92 -29.62 3.03
CA GLN A 205 19.30 -30.43 1.86
C GLN A 205 20.54 -29.89 1.16
N GLY A 206 20.81 -28.59 1.27
CA GLY A 206 22.09 -28.00 0.83
C GLY A 206 23.28 -28.59 1.60
N ALA A 207 23.13 -28.83 2.90
CA ALA A 207 24.17 -29.49 3.70
C ALA A 207 24.38 -30.96 3.30
N VAL A 208 23.30 -31.73 3.11
CA VAL A 208 23.38 -33.13 2.67
C VAL A 208 24.06 -33.27 1.30
N LEU A 209 23.72 -32.37 0.35
CA LEU A 209 24.38 -32.33 -0.95
C LEU A 209 25.87 -32.00 -0.83
N LYS A 210 26.23 -31.04 0.02
CA LYS A 210 27.64 -30.68 0.27
C LYS A 210 28.43 -31.87 0.83
N GLU A 211 27.90 -32.57 1.83
CA GLU A 211 28.52 -33.77 2.40
C GLU A 211 28.72 -34.87 1.34
N SER A 212 27.70 -35.09 0.49
CA SER A 212 27.78 -36.08 -0.58
C SER A 212 28.84 -35.71 -1.62
N ILE A 213 28.94 -34.44 -2.00
CA ILE A 213 29.98 -33.93 -2.91
C ILE A 213 31.37 -34.12 -2.31
N ASP A 214 31.55 -33.80 -1.03
CA ASP A 214 32.82 -33.95 -0.34
C ASP A 214 33.25 -35.43 -0.27
N ALA A 215 32.31 -36.33 0.01
CA ALA A 215 32.56 -37.77 0.03
C ALA A 215 32.96 -38.33 -1.35
N LEU A 216 32.31 -37.85 -2.42
CA LEU A 216 32.68 -38.21 -3.80
C LEU A 216 34.06 -37.69 -4.17
N GLN A 217 34.38 -36.45 -3.82
CA GLN A 217 35.71 -35.87 -4.06
C GLN A 217 36.81 -36.64 -3.30
N ALA A 218 36.55 -37.02 -2.05
CA ALA A 218 37.46 -37.86 -1.28
C ALA A 218 37.67 -39.22 -1.96
N SER A 219 36.60 -39.86 -2.43
CA SER A 219 36.65 -41.14 -3.14
C SER A 219 37.44 -41.03 -4.45
N LEU A 220 37.21 -39.98 -5.24
CA LEU A 220 37.94 -39.69 -6.46
C LEU A 220 39.45 -39.48 -6.19
N ASN A 221 39.77 -38.74 -5.14
CA ASN A 221 41.15 -38.49 -4.74
C ASN A 221 41.86 -39.75 -4.23
N ALA A 222 41.11 -40.71 -3.70
CA ALA A 222 41.61 -42.00 -3.23
C ALA A 222 41.74 -43.06 -4.34
N LEU A 223 41.20 -42.83 -5.55
CA LEU A 223 41.43 -43.73 -6.68
C LEU A 223 42.94 -43.81 -7.01
N PRO A 224 43.45 -44.98 -7.43
CA PRO A 224 44.84 -45.13 -7.82
C PRO A 224 45.14 -44.22 -9.02
N LYS A 225 45.95 -43.19 -8.79
CA LYS A 225 46.41 -42.28 -9.83
C LYS A 225 47.54 -42.96 -10.59
N PHE A 226 47.32 -43.33 -11.85
CA PHE A 226 48.39 -43.86 -12.69
C PHE A 226 49.37 -42.74 -13.04
N ILE A 227 50.49 -42.68 -12.31
CA ILE A 227 51.60 -41.78 -12.64
C ILE A 227 52.44 -42.51 -13.68
N SER A 228 52.43 -42.01 -14.91
CA SER A 228 53.35 -42.41 -15.98
C SER A 228 54.80 -42.45 -15.44
N GLY A 229 55.45 -43.61 -15.51
CA GLY A 229 56.87 -43.79 -15.15
C GLY A 229 57.14 -44.33 -13.74
N THR A 230 56.13 -44.78 -13.00
CA THR A 230 56.31 -45.53 -11.73
C THR A 230 55.58 -46.88 -11.85
N VAL A 231 56.24 -47.98 -11.43
CA VAL A 231 55.68 -49.35 -11.44
C VAL A 231 54.39 -49.39 -10.61
N VAL A 232 53.23 -49.58 -11.23
CA VAL A 232 51.96 -49.68 -10.47
C VAL A 232 50.96 -50.59 -11.19
N LEU A 233 51.20 -51.91 -11.22
CA LEU A 233 50.11 -52.87 -11.29
C LEU A 233 50.55 -54.25 -10.79
N THR A 234 50.16 -54.62 -9.57
CA THR A 234 50.21 -56.03 -9.13
C THR A 234 48.81 -56.61 -9.32
N ILE A 235 48.62 -57.49 -10.30
CA ILE A 235 47.40 -58.27 -10.44
C ILE A 235 47.77 -59.72 -10.09
N SER A 236 47.06 -60.31 -9.13
CA SER A 236 47.15 -61.74 -8.78
C SER A 236 48.56 -62.26 -8.42
N GLY A 237 49.38 -61.42 -7.76
CA GLY A 237 50.72 -61.83 -7.30
C GLY A 237 51.86 -61.64 -8.30
N THR A 238 51.57 -61.19 -9.53
CA THR A 238 52.59 -60.89 -10.54
C THR A 238 52.73 -59.38 -10.70
N ALA A 239 53.96 -58.85 -10.61
CA ALA A 239 54.24 -57.43 -10.79
C ALA A 239 54.33 -57.10 -12.28
N GLY A 240 53.41 -56.27 -12.78
CA GLY A 240 53.49 -55.63 -14.09
C GLY A 240 54.07 -54.23 -13.97
N VAL A 241 54.98 -53.87 -14.90
CA VAL A 241 55.54 -52.52 -15.02
C VAL A 241 54.91 -51.83 -16.21
N LEU A 242 54.36 -50.62 -16.01
CA LEU A 242 53.91 -49.75 -17.10
C LEU A 242 55.06 -48.84 -17.51
N PHE A 243 55.39 -48.84 -18.80
CA PHE A 243 56.40 -47.98 -19.40
C PHE A 243 55.74 -46.92 -20.28
N THR A 244 56.31 -45.72 -20.29
CA THR A 244 55.96 -44.72 -21.30
C THR A 244 56.50 -45.11 -22.67
N LEU A 245 55.93 -44.55 -23.74
CA LEU A 245 56.42 -44.79 -25.11
C LEU A 245 57.90 -44.43 -25.26
N ALA A 246 58.36 -43.36 -24.61
CA ALA A 246 59.76 -42.95 -24.62
C ALA A 246 60.67 -43.98 -23.94
N GLN A 247 60.26 -44.50 -22.78
CA GLN A 247 61.01 -45.53 -22.05
C GLN A 247 61.13 -46.83 -22.83
N LEU A 248 60.07 -47.27 -23.52
CA LEU A 248 60.12 -48.47 -24.37
C LEU A 248 61.08 -48.29 -25.54
N ARG A 249 61.00 -47.16 -26.25
CA ARG A 249 61.92 -46.83 -27.35
C ARG A 249 63.38 -46.85 -26.90
N THR A 250 63.67 -46.23 -25.76
CA THR A 250 65.02 -46.24 -25.18
C THR A 250 65.46 -47.64 -24.77
N MET A 251 64.60 -48.42 -24.12
CA MET A 251 64.94 -49.75 -23.60
C MET A 251 65.27 -50.75 -24.71
N PHE A 252 64.52 -50.72 -25.81
CA PHE A 252 64.73 -51.64 -26.93
C PHE A 252 65.58 -51.02 -28.05
N GLY A 253 66.03 -49.76 -27.91
CA GLY A 253 66.86 -49.07 -28.90
C GLY A 253 66.17 -48.83 -30.24
N THR A 254 64.83 -48.73 -30.27
CA THR A 254 64.05 -48.56 -31.50
C THR A 254 63.23 -47.26 -31.47
N THR A 255 62.90 -46.73 -32.64
CA THR A 255 61.92 -45.63 -32.78
C THR A 255 60.58 -46.10 -33.34
N GLU A 256 60.48 -47.39 -33.68
CA GLU A 256 59.35 -47.99 -34.42
C GLU A 256 58.07 -48.13 -33.59
N PHE A 257 58.17 -48.11 -32.26
CA PHE A 257 56.99 -48.11 -31.40
C PHE A 257 56.14 -46.85 -31.63
N GLY A 258 54.93 -47.01 -32.17
CA GLY A 258 53.97 -45.93 -32.42
C GLY A 258 52.90 -45.79 -31.34
N THR A 259 52.23 -44.64 -31.29
CA THR A 259 51.17 -44.33 -30.31
C THR A 259 49.87 -45.13 -30.51
N ASN A 260 49.75 -45.85 -31.63
CA ASN A 260 48.46 -46.40 -32.05
C ASN A 260 48.22 -47.85 -31.63
N ASN A 261 49.19 -48.56 -31.01
CA ASN A 261 49.07 -50.01 -30.73
C ASN A 261 49.89 -50.51 -29.52
N ILE A 262 49.92 -49.81 -28.38
CA ILE A 262 50.63 -50.33 -27.18
C ILE A 262 49.75 -50.36 -25.94
N THR A 263 49.28 -51.56 -25.58
CA THR A 263 49.02 -51.97 -24.20
C THR A 263 49.94 -53.15 -23.90
N THR A 264 51.24 -52.90 -23.71
CA THR A 264 52.17 -53.98 -23.36
C THR A 264 52.21 -54.13 -21.83
N VAL A 265 51.49 -55.12 -21.31
CA VAL A 265 51.79 -55.70 -20.00
C VAL A 265 52.91 -56.69 -20.22
N ILE A 266 54.16 -56.34 -19.88
CA ILE A 266 55.21 -57.36 -19.75
C ILE A 266 54.98 -57.99 -18.38
N ALA A 267 54.38 -59.18 -18.35
CA ALA A 267 54.45 -60.02 -17.17
C ALA A 267 55.90 -60.54 -17.09
N ASN A 268 56.62 -60.19 -16.02
CA ASN A 268 57.85 -60.88 -15.70
C ASN A 268 57.48 -62.33 -15.40
N GLY A 269 57.70 -63.22 -16.37
CA GLY A 269 58.05 -64.59 -16.06
C GLY A 269 59.31 -64.55 -15.18
N ASP A 270 59.38 -65.43 -14.20
CA ASP A 270 60.40 -65.63 -13.17
C ASP A 270 61.80 -65.99 -13.69
N GLY A 271 62.15 -65.57 -14.90
CA GLY A 271 63.48 -65.72 -15.46
C GLY A 271 63.79 -67.13 -16.00
N ASP A 272 62.85 -68.08 -15.95
CA ASP A 272 62.96 -69.29 -16.75
C ASP A 272 62.43 -68.97 -18.15
N ALA A 273 63.35 -68.60 -19.04
CA ALA A 273 63.07 -68.50 -20.45
C ALA A 273 62.63 -69.88 -20.94
N SER A 274 61.31 -70.15 -20.92
CA SER A 274 60.70 -71.06 -21.89
C SER A 274 61.22 -70.60 -23.24
N SER A 275 62.08 -71.42 -23.84
CA SER A 275 62.85 -71.18 -25.06
C SER A 275 61.99 -71.07 -26.33
N ALA A 276 60.76 -70.60 -26.21
CA ALA A 276 59.92 -70.17 -27.31
C ALA A 276 60.19 -68.69 -27.58
N PRO A 277 60.91 -68.33 -28.65
CA PRO A 277 61.01 -66.93 -29.05
C PRO A 277 59.61 -66.39 -29.36
N ILE A 278 59.23 -65.29 -28.69
CA ILE A 278 57.99 -64.50 -28.94
C ILE A 278 58.03 -63.78 -30.31
N MET A 279 59.09 -63.97 -31.09
CA MET A 279 59.19 -63.59 -32.50
C MET A 279 59.83 -64.74 -33.27
N GLN A 280 59.00 -65.52 -33.99
CA GLN A 280 59.50 -66.46 -34.98
C GLN A 280 59.88 -65.65 -36.23
N GLN A 281 61.18 -65.41 -36.42
CA GLN A 281 61.70 -65.00 -37.72
C GLN A 281 61.37 -66.14 -38.70
N PRO A 282 60.71 -65.89 -39.83
CA PRO A 282 60.50 -66.94 -40.81
C PRO A 282 61.87 -67.21 -41.42
N ASP A 283 62.40 -68.43 -41.29
CA ASP A 283 63.19 -69.00 -42.38
C ASP A 283 63.54 -70.50 -42.23
N TYR A 284 63.17 -71.21 -43.29
CA TYR A 284 63.72 -72.43 -43.89
C TYR A 284 63.93 -73.72 -43.07
N GLY A 285 63.12 -74.74 -43.42
CA GLY A 285 63.62 -76.06 -43.82
C GLY A 285 64.12 -77.01 -42.72
N VAL A 286 63.24 -77.95 -42.36
CA VAL A 286 63.42 -79.04 -41.40
C VAL A 286 64.58 -80.00 -41.77
N MET A 287 65.43 -80.37 -40.81
CA MET A 287 66.21 -81.62 -40.82
C MET A 287 65.99 -82.36 -39.48
N GLU A 288 65.16 -83.40 -39.50
CA GLU A 288 64.93 -84.30 -38.38
C GLU A 288 66.06 -85.33 -38.25
N TYR A 289 66.57 -85.56 -37.03
CA TYR A 289 67.14 -86.85 -36.63
C TYR A 289 66.81 -87.11 -35.15
N GLY A 290 65.91 -88.05 -34.89
CA GLY A 290 65.58 -88.55 -33.55
C GLY A 290 66.60 -89.56 -33.04
N LEU A 291 66.92 -89.49 -31.74
CA LEU A 291 67.71 -90.49 -31.02
C LEU A 291 66.95 -90.92 -29.76
N GLY A 292 66.51 -92.18 -29.77
CA GLY A 292 65.93 -92.89 -28.62
C GLY A 292 66.99 -93.60 -27.79
N LEU A 293 66.77 -93.60 -26.48
CA LEU A 293 67.66 -93.99 -25.39
C LEU A 293 68.13 -95.46 -25.38
N ALA A 294 69.32 -95.63 -24.81
CA ALA A 294 69.97 -96.89 -24.48
C ALA A 294 69.23 -97.70 -23.40
N GLN A 295 69.30 -99.03 -23.50
CA GLN A 295 69.23 -99.93 -22.35
C GLN A 295 70.37 -100.94 -22.40
N HIS A 296 71.05 -101.06 -21.26
CA HIS A 296 72.22 -101.89 -20.99
C HIS A 296 71.81 -103.02 -20.04
N THR A 297 72.08 -104.26 -20.43
CA THR A 297 72.36 -105.46 -19.59
C THR A 297 72.69 -106.57 -20.60
N GLY A 298 73.73 -107.38 -20.53
CA GLY A 298 74.64 -107.73 -19.45
C GLY A 298 74.89 -109.24 -19.60
N ARG A 299 76.13 -109.60 -19.98
CA ARG A 299 76.71 -110.92 -20.30
C ARG A 299 76.40 -111.55 -21.66
#